data_AF-A0A934WEF8-F1
#
_entry.id   AF-A0A934WEF8-F1
#
_cell.length_a   1.000
_cell.length_b   1.000
_cell.length_c   1.000
_cell.angle_alpha   90.00
_cell.angle_beta   90.00
_cell.angle_gamma   90.00
#
_symmetry.space_group_name_H-M   'P 1'
#
loop_
_entity.id
_entity.type
_entity.pdbx_description
1 polymer ?
#
loop_
_entity_poly.entity_id
_entity_poly.type
_entity_poly.pdbx_seq_one_letter_code
_entity_poly.pdbx_strand_id
1 'polypeptide(L)'
;MKSRKLLNLFLGIFFISFLLSVGCSENDASKLEYFGNIRIDKEVVKLNVEDRINLKLSFVSQVINKEDIIWKSDNSEIAKISVNPDKSCIVEGVSAGQTMISVSVNNTSLKSECLVEVNEGKGIVRILAIGNSFSEDAVENYLYDLAKEDGKTLIIGNMYIGGCSLETHLENAKGNKSAYEYRKIDEDGIRTVDKNWNISKAVADENWDYISFQEVSQNSGIYSNFEASLPELVSYVKEKATNTNIKYILHQTWAYASNSTHSGFVNYENDQMKMYTAIIDAVSRAGNLVDIDIIIPAGTAIQNGRTSIVGDSFTRDGYHLDKGIGRFTAACTWYEKLFERDVTLNTYKPTGMTNFYTDIAKTAAHTAILKPEAITELTDFQTEGPNEFVLQKPIYINFNKTEISASYQSFTGGTTVGSRLMNIADMDGAETGINIELIARFTGTNDQGVEVSQIDWIPNLAAKYAFYGEADKHEGAFSISKLNPNQEYVFTFFGSRKAVTDNRETAYILKGATEETVYLNASSNDSNTVSTAPLKANSDGIITLKVTAGPNNNNSAKFYYLNVMRITPFE
;
A
#
# COMPACT_ATOMS: atom_id res chain seq x y z
N MET A 1 -2.51 -10.48 -35.97
CA MET A 1 -2.95 -11.84 -36.35
C MET A 1 -4.29 -12.12 -35.68
N LYS A 2 -5.33 -12.35 -36.49
CA LYS A 2 -6.69 -12.70 -36.07
C LYS A 2 -6.72 -14.17 -35.63
N SER A 3 -7.20 -14.48 -34.42
CA SER A 3 -8.19 -15.55 -34.17
C SER A 3 -8.39 -15.77 -32.66
N ARG A 4 -9.67 -15.88 -32.28
CA ARG A 4 -10.29 -16.42 -31.04
C ARG A 4 -11.40 -15.50 -30.52
N LYS A 5 -12.41 -15.32 -31.38
CA LYS A 5 -13.80 -15.05 -30.99
C LYS A 5 -14.59 -16.27 -31.45
N LEU A 6 -14.89 -17.20 -30.54
CA LEU A 6 -15.93 -18.25 -30.69
C LEU A 6 -15.86 -19.19 -29.48
N LEU A 7 -16.48 -18.78 -28.37
CA LEU A 7 -17.18 -19.68 -27.45
C LEU A 7 -17.98 -18.82 -26.47
N ASN A 8 -19.27 -18.63 -26.76
CA ASN A 8 -20.33 -18.26 -25.81
C ASN A 8 -21.63 -18.15 -26.60
N LEU A 9 -22.23 -19.29 -26.91
CA LEU A 9 -23.61 -19.38 -27.36
C LEU A 9 -24.18 -20.76 -27.05
N PHE A 10 -24.59 -20.99 -25.81
CA PHE A 10 -25.60 -22.01 -25.47
C PHE A 10 -26.34 -21.53 -24.21
N LEU A 11 -27.25 -20.57 -24.39
CA LEU A 11 -28.38 -20.37 -23.48
C LEU A 11 -29.62 -20.90 -24.19
N GLY A 12 -29.95 -22.16 -23.91
CA GLY A 12 -31.13 -22.84 -24.42
C GLY A 12 -32.36 -22.45 -23.61
N ILE A 13 -33.21 -21.64 -24.23
CA ILE A 13 -34.59 -21.36 -23.87
C ILE A 13 -35.40 -22.66 -23.83
N PHE A 14 -36.07 -22.98 -22.73
CA PHE A 14 -37.27 -23.84 -22.73
C PHE A 14 -38.14 -23.54 -21.50
N PHE A 15 -39.24 -22.81 -21.71
CA PHE A 15 -40.46 -22.94 -20.90
C PHE A 15 -41.65 -22.66 -21.82
N ILE A 16 -42.27 -23.72 -22.33
CA ILE A 16 -43.58 -23.68 -22.98
C ILE A 16 -44.58 -24.15 -21.92
N SER A 17 -45.41 -23.22 -21.45
CA SER A 17 -46.57 -23.49 -20.63
C SER A 17 -47.66 -24.11 -21.50
N PHE A 18 -47.92 -25.41 -21.32
CA PHE A 18 -49.07 -26.08 -21.90
C PHE A 18 -50.19 -26.12 -20.86
N LEU A 19 -51.19 -25.25 -21.00
CA LEU A 19 -52.51 -25.45 -20.41
C LEU A 19 -53.22 -26.56 -21.20
N LEU A 20 -53.60 -27.65 -20.53
CA LEU A 20 -54.65 -28.54 -21.02
C LEU A 20 -55.69 -28.79 -19.93
N SER A 21 -56.94 -28.56 -20.33
CA SER A 21 -58.17 -28.77 -19.60
C SER A 21 -58.63 -30.24 -19.62
N VAL A 22 -59.01 -30.73 -18.43
CA VAL A 22 -60.07 -31.69 -18.06
C VAL A 22 -60.29 -32.96 -18.91
N GLY A 23 -60.14 -34.11 -18.24
CA GLY A 23 -60.86 -35.36 -18.53
C GLY A 23 -61.06 -36.17 -17.25
N CYS A 24 -62.30 -36.34 -16.81
CA CYS A 24 -62.66 -37.21 -15.68
C CYS A 24 -62.58 -38.70 -16.06
N SER A 25 -61.91 -39.51 -15.23
CA SER A 25 -62.28 -40.91 -14.96
C SER A 25 -61.74 -41.33 -13.60
N GLU A 26 -62.61 -41.87 -12.74
CA GLU A 26 -62.28 -42.43 -11.42
C GLU A 26 -61.50 -43.75 -11.51
N ASN A 27 -60.78 -44.04 -10.41
CA ASN A 27 -60.06 -45.26 -10.01
C ASN A 27 -58.62 -45.48 -10.52
N ASP A 28 -57.65 -44.95 -9.76
CA ASP A 28 -56.51 -45.75 -9.32
C ASP A 28 -55.87 -45.16 -8.05
N ALA A 29 -55.71 -45.97 -7.01
CA ALA A 29 -54.96 -45.59 -5.81
C ALA A 29 -53.48 -45.84 -6.05
N SER A 30 -52.69 -44.80 -6.37
CA SER A 30 -51.26 -44.64 -6.02
C SER A 30 -50.55 -43.62 -6.92
N LYS A 31 -50.29 -42.44 -6.36
CA LYS A 31 -49.13 -41.55 -6.55
C LYS A 31 -49.56 -40.20 -6.00
N LEU A 32 -49.17 -39.92 -4.77
CA LEU A 32 -49.05 -38.53 -4.34
C LEU A 32 -47.99 -37.91 -5.27
N GLU A 33 -48.43 -37.19 -6.30
CA GLU A 33 -47.54 -36.27 -7.00
C GLU A 33 -47.12 -35.20 -6.00
N TYR A 34 -45.90 -35.34 -5.48
CA TYR A 34 -45.27 -34.35 -4.63
C TYR A 34 -45.00 -33.08 -5.46
N PHE A 35 -45.94 -32.14 -5.46
CA PHE A 35 -45.69 -30.79 -5.95
C PHE A 35 -44.91 -29.99 -4.90
N GLY A 36 -43.58 -30.03 -4.98
CA GLY A 36 -42.66 -29.22 -4.18
C GLY A 36 -41.32 -29.11 -4.91
N ASN A 37 -40.48 -28.13 -4.55
CA ASN A 37 -39.12 -28.04 -5.08
C ASN A 37 -38.11 -28.26 -3.95
N ILE A 38 -37.16 -29.19 -4.16
CA ILE A 38 -35.92 -29.29 -3.36
C ILE A 38 -34.85 -28.47 -4.07
N ARG A 39 -34.08 -27.67 -3.33
CA ARG A 39 -33.01 -26.84 -3.90
C ARG A 39 -31.77 -26.84 -3.00
N ILE A 40 -30.63 -27.19 -3.58
CA ILE A 40 -29.31 -26.90 -3.02
C ILE A 40 -29.10 -25.38 -3.10
N ASP A 41 -28.61 -24.79 -2.01
CA ASP A 41 -28.36 -23.35 -1.89
C ASP A 41 -27.31 -22.79 -2.86
N LYS A 42 -26.56 -23.67 -3.56
CA LYS A 42 -25.53 -23.33 -4.54
C LYS A 42 -25.70 -24.12 -5.84
N GLU A 43 -25.64 -23.43 -6.97
CA GLU A 43 -25.64 -24.05 -8.31
C GLU A 43 -24.22 -24.47 -8.74
N VAL A 44 -23.21 -23.69 -8.37
CA VAL A 44 -21.79 -23.96 -8.62
C VAL A 44 -20.99 -23.69 -7.35
N VAL A 45 -20.02 -24.55 -7.06
CA VAL A 45 -19.03 -24.37 -5.99
C VAL A 45 -17.63 -24.57 -6.57
N LYS A 46 -16.73 -23.63 -6.29
CA LYS A 46 -15.30 -23.77 -6.55
C LYS A 46 -14.58 -24.07 -5.24
N LEU A 47 -13.83 -25.17 -5.19
CA LEU A 47 -13.03 -25.63 -4.06
C LEU A 47 -11.55 -25.76 -4.46
N ASN A 48 -10.65 -25.71 -3.50
CA ASN A 48 -9.32 -26.28 -3.60
C ASN A 48 -9.35 -27.75 -3.13
N VAL A 49 -8.32 -28.54 -3.44
CA VAL A 49 -8.11 -29.83 -2.78
C VAL A 49 -8.06 -29.64 -1.26
N GLU A 50 -8.73 -30.53 -0.51
CA GLU A 50 -8.96 -30.48 0.95
C GLU A 50 -9.95 -29.43 1.47
N ASP A 51 -10.40 -28.49 0.62
CA ASP A 51 -11.46 -27.57 1.02
C ASP A 51 -12.76 -28.34 1.28
N ARG A 52 -13.50 -27.84 2.27
CA ARG A 52 -14.83 -28.35 2.62
C ARG A 52 -15.85 -27.25 2.49
N ILE A 53 -17.05 -27.61 2.04
CA ILE A 53 -18.22 -26.74 2.07
C ILE A 53 -19.42 -27.52 2.59
N ASN A 54 -20.26 -26.89 3.41
CA ASN A 54 -21.55 -27.43 3.81
C ASN A 54 -22.67 -26.89 2.91
N LEU A 55 -23.21 -27.73 2.03
CA LEU A 55 -24.35 -27.43 1.18
C LEU A 55 -25.66 -27.57 1.95
N LYS A 56 -26.48 -26.52 1.91
CA LYS A 56 -27.77 -26.46 2.61
C LYS A 56 -28.93 -26.73 1.66
N LEU A 57 -29.98 -27.34 2.19
CA LEU A 57 -31.22 -27.59 1.46
C LEU A 57 -32.28 -26.58 1.83
N SER A 58 -32.99 -26.10 0.81
CA SER A 58 -34.24 -25.36 0.96
C SER A 58 -35.38 -26.13 0.32
N PHE A 59 -36.56 -26.02 0.92
CA PHE A 59 -37.78 -26.69 0.47
C PHE A 59 -38.87 -25.65 0.24
N VAL A 60 -39.43 -25.62 -0.97
CA VAL A 60 -40.59 -24.78 -1.29
C VAL A 60 -41.81 -25.69 -1.24
N SER A 61 -42.54 -25.60 -0.12
CA SER A 61 -43.81 -26.27 0.20
C SER A 61 -43.83 -27.82 0.24
N GLN A 62 -43.53 -28.41 1.40
CA GLN A 62 -44.24 -29.54 2.05
C GLN A 62 -43.36 -30.21 3.14
N VAL A 63 -44.00 -31.04 3.97
CA VAL A 63 -43.39 -31.94 4.95
C VAL A 63 -42.64 -33.06 4.20
N ILE A 64 -41.42 -32.76 3.75
CA ILE A 64 -40.49 -33.80 3.29
C ILE A 64 -39.99 -34.54 4.52
N ASN A 65 -40.14 -35.87 4.53
CA ASN A 65 -39.50 -36.68 5.54
C ASN A 65 -37.99 -36.60 5.31
N LYS A 66 -37.27 -36.06 6.30
CA LYS A 66 -35.82 -35.87 6.23
C LYS A 66 -35.07 -37.19 5.99
N GLU A 67 -35.65 -38.33 6.36
CA GLU A 67 -35.05 -39.64 6.13
C GLU A 67 -35.07 -40.10 4.67
N ASP A 68 -35.89 -39.47 3.81
CA ASP A 68 -36.00 -39.81 2.39
C ASP A 68 -34.98 -39.05 1.51
N ILE A 69 -34.16 -38.17 2.11
CA ILE A 69 -33.17 -37.35 1.41
C ILE A 69 -31.91 -38.18 1.13
N ILE A 70 -31.55 -38.29 -0.16
CA ILE A 70 -30.35 -38.99 -0.62
C ILE A 70 -29.43 -37.99 -1.31
N TRP A 71 -28.17 -37.96 -0.88
CA TRP A 71 -27.09 -37.24 -1.53
C TRP A 71 -26.19 -38.20 -2.32
N LYS A 72 -25.70 -37.75 -3.48
CA LYS A 72 -24.78 -38.49 -4.33
C LYS A 72 -23.71 -37.57 -4.94
N SER A 73 -22.47 -38.03 -4.94
CA SER A 73 -21.41 -37.52 -5.82
C SER A 73 -21.31 -38.41 -7.06
N ASP A 74 -21.27 -37.82 -8.24
CA ASP A 74 -21.07 -38.57 -9.48
C ASP A 74 -19.63 -39.09 -9.64
N ASN A 75 -18.66 -38.45 -8.98
CA ASN A 75 -17.26 -38.89 -8.92
C ASN A 75 -16.64 -38.55 -7.56
N SER A 76 -16.56 -39.55 -6.67
CA SER A 76 -15.99 -39.43 -5.32
C SER A 76 -14.48 -39.23 -5.29
N GLU A 77 -13.77 -39.53 -6.38
CA GLU A 77 -12.33 -39.28 -6.51
C GLU A 77 -12.04 -37.79 -6.73
N ILE A 78 -13.02 -37.02 -7.24
CA ILE A 78 -12.93 -35.56 -7.39
C ILE A 78 -13.48 -34.86 -6.14
N ALA A 79 -14.69 -35.22 -5.70
CA ALA A 79 -15.26 -34.69 -4.47
C ALA A 79 -16.08 -35.74 -3.73
N LYS A 80 -15.75 -35.96 -2.45
CA LYS A 80 -16.49 -36.89 -1.57
C LYS A 80 -17.52 -36.14 -0.73
N ILE A 81 -18.53 -36.87 -0.29
CA ILE A 81 -19.65 -36.31 0.48
C ILE A 81 -19.82 -37.00 1.83
N SER A 82 -20.25 -36.23 2.83
CA SER A 82 -20.77 -36.74 4.09
C SER A 82 -22.03 -35.97 4.50
N VAL A 83 -23.05 -36.69 4.97
CA VAL A 83 -24.36 -36.12 5.30
C VAL A 83 -24.42 -35.82 6.80
N ASN A 84 -24.76 -34.58 7.14
CA ASN A 84 -24.92 -34.14 8.52
C ASN A 84 -26.25 -34.62 9.14
N PRO A 85 -26.38 -34.63 10.48
CA PRO A 85 -27.65 -34.98 11.14
C PRO A 85 -28.85 -34.12 10.72
N ASP A 86 -28.62 -32.86 10.36
CA ASP A 86 -29.66 -31.94 9.86
C ASP A 86 -30.02 -32.15 8.38
N LYS A 87 -29.36 -33.11 7.71
CA LYS A 87 -29.44 -33.49 6.29
C LYS A 87 -28.78 -32.51 5.31
N SER A 88 -28.02 -31.53 5.81
CA SER A 88 -27.04 -30.81 4.97
C SER A 88 -25.90 -31.74 4.53
N CYS A 89 -25.18 -31.38 3.48
CA CYS A 89 -24.12 -32.21 2.91
C CYS A 89 -22.78 -31.49 2.91
N ILE A 90 -21.81 -32.05 3.62
CA ILE A 90 -20.42 -31.65 3.51
C ILE A 90 -19.86 -32.24 2.23
N VAL A 91 -19.30 -31.39 1.38
CA VAL A 91 -18.54 -31.77 0.20
C VAL A 91 -17.08 -31.45 0.49
N GLU A 92 -16.18 -32.41 0.27
CA GLU A 92 -14.73 -32.24 0.38
C GLU A 92 -14.06 -32.46 -0.98
N GLY A 93 -13.25 -31.49 -1.42
CA GLY A 93 -12.45 -31.61 -2.64
C GLY A 93 -11.31 -32.62 -2.45
N VAL A 94 -11.21 -33.62 -3.32
CA VAL A 94 -10.24 -34.73 -3.22
C VAL A 94 -9.14 -34.62 -4.28
N SER A 95 -9.51 -34.39 -5.54
CA SER A 95 -8.56 -34.18 -6.63
C SER A 95 -9.11 -33.19 -7.65
N ALA A 96 -8.22 -32.57 -8.41
CA ALA A 96 -8.62 -31.54 -9.35
C ALA A 96 -9.51 -32.09 -10.47
N GLY A 97 -10.55 -31.35 -10.81
CA GLY A 97 -11.55 -31.75 -11.79
C GLY A 97 -12.93 -31.19 -11.50
N GLN A 98 -13.94 -31.70 -12.19
CA GLN A 98 -15.33 -31.30 -12.02
C GLN A 98 -16.20 -32.53 -11.74
N THR A 99 -17.14 -32.42 -10.82
CA THR A 99 -18.12 -33.46 -10.51
C THR A 99 -19.46 -32.83 -10.15
N MET A 100 -20.55 -33.59 -10.34
CA MET A 100 -21.89 -33.16 -9.93
C MET A 100 -22.22 -33.74 -8.55
N ILE A 101 -22.65 -32.88 -7.64
CA ILE A 101 -23.30 -33.30 -6.39
C ILE A 101 -24.79 -33.15 -6.57
N SER A 102 -25.54 -34.22 -6.34
CA SER A 102 -26.99 -34.24 -6.48
C SER A 102 -27.67 -34.63 -5.19
N VAL A 103 -28.83 -34.03 -4.97
CA VAL A 103 -29.77 -34.40 -3.92
C VAL A 103 -31.08 -34.84 -4.57
N SER A 104 -31.66 -35.93 -4.06
CA SER A 104 -32.97 -36.43 -4.48
C SER A 104 -33.80 -36.88 -3.28
N VAL A 105 -35.12 -36.91 -3.42
CA VAL A 105 -36.03 -37.45 -2.40
C VAL A 105 -36.59 -38.79 -2.87
N ASN A 106 -36.41 -39.84 -2.06
CA ASN A 106 -36.89 -41.19 -2.36
C ASN A 106 -38.36 -41.21 -2.78
N ASN A 107 -38.68 -42.04 -3.78
CA ASN A 107 -40.03 -42.22 -4.30
C ASN A 107 -40.68 -40.95 -4.88
N THR A 108 -39.89 -39.94 -5.21
CA THR A 108 -40.34 -38.71 -5.89
C THR A 108 -39.49 -38.41 -7.13
N SER A 109 -39.94 -37.46 -7.95
CA SER A 109 -39.14 -36.89 -9.05
C SER A 109 -38.28 -35.69 -8.61
N LEU A 110 -38.27 -35.35 -7.32
CA LEU A 110 -37.60 -34.16 -6.81
C LEU A 110 -36.07 -34.36 -6.81
N LYS A 111 -35.36 -33.49 -7.53
CA LYS A 111 -33.90 -33.48 -7.60
C LYS A 111 -33.37 -32.04 -7.64
N SER A 112 -32.19 -31.83 -7.09
CA SER A 112 -31.38 -30.63 -7.28
C SER A 112 -29.91 -31.02 -7.43
N GLU A 113 -29.15 -30.18 -8.14
CA GLU A 113 -27.77 -30.46 -8.54
C GLU A 113 -26.89 -29.23 -8.29
N CYS A 114 -25.63 -29.49 -7.99
CA CYS A 114 -24.59 -28.52 -7.74
C CYS A 114 -23.30 -28.97 -8.43
N LEU A 115 -22.80 -28.16 -9.36
CA LEU A 115 -21.51 -28.39 -10.00
C LEU A 115 -20.40 -28.05 -9.02
N VAL A 116 -19.50 -29.00 -8.76
CA VAL A 116 -18.33 -28.80 -7.91
C VAL A 116 -17.08 -28.83 -8.78
N GLU A 117 -16.34 -27.73 -8.78
CA GLU A 117 -15.05 -27.56 -9.45
C GLU A 117 -13.94 -27.57 -8.40
N VAL A 118 -13.00 -28.51 -8.48
CA VAL A 118 -11.88 -28.63 -7.54
C VAL A 118 -10.59 -28.23 -8.27
N ASN A 119 -9.85 -27.26 -7.71
CA ASN A 119 -8.59 -26.76 -8.24
C ASN A 119 -7.39 -27.46 -7.60
N GLU A 120 -6.26 -27.54 -8.31
CA GLU A 120 -5.00 -28.04 -7.74
C GLU A 120 -4.43 -27.09 -6.67
N GLY A 121 -4.11 -27.63 -5.49
CA GLY A 121 -3.55 -26.88 -4.35
C GLY A 121 -4.45 -25.74 -3.85
N LYS A 122 -3.93 -24.86 -2.99
CA LYS A 122 -4.59 -23.58 -2.63
C LYS A 122 -4.46 -22.58 -3.79
N GLY A 123 -5.12 -22.87 -4.91
CA GLY A 123 -5.09 -22.05 -6.12
C GLY A 123 -5.87 -20.74 -5.97
N ILE A 124 -6.95 -20.76 -5.16
CA ILE A 124 -7.80 -19.60 -4.88
C ILE A 124 -7.84 -19.37 -3.37
N VAL A 125 -7.51 -18.15 -2.94
CA VAL A 125 -7.73 -17.67 -1.57
C VAL A 125 -8.90 -16.70 -1.58
N ARG A 126 -9.81 -16.82 -0.60
CA ARG A 126 -11.00 -15.99 -0.48
C ARG A 126 -11.03 -15.31 0.88
N ILE A 127 -11.07 -13.98 0.89
CA ILE A 127 -11.12 -13.19 2.12
C ILE A 127 -12.38 -12.32 2.16
N LEU A 128 -13.07 -12.30 3.30
CA LEU A 128 -14.16 -11.37 3.56
C LEU A 128 -13.80 -10.50 4.76
N ALA A 129 -13.66 -9.20 4.53
CA ALA A 129 -13.52 -8.21 5.58
C ALA A 129 -14.89 -7.69 6.02
N ILE A 130 -15.20 -7.81 7.32
CA ILE A 130 -16.32 -7.12 7.96
C ILE A 130 -15.76 -5.89 8.65
N GLY A 131 -15.97 -4.71 8.06
CA GLY A 131 -15.31 -3.50 8.53
C GLY A 131 -15.90 -2.20 7.96
N ASN A 132 -15.00 -1.31 7.54
CA ASN A 132 -15.30 0.09 7.24
C ASN A 132 -14.24 0.68 6.29
N SER A 133 -13.97 1.99 6.37
CA SER A 133 -12.95 2.64 5.54
C SER A 133 -11.52 2.17 5.81
N PHE A 134 -11.24 1.59 6.98
CA PHE A 134 -9.92 1.03 7.28
C PHE A 134 -9.72 -0.35 6.66
N SER A 135 -10.77 -1.18 6.54
CA SER A 135 -10.67 -2.41 5.74
C SER A 135 -10.54 -2.07 4.26
N GLU A 136 -11.24 -1.04 3.77
CA GLU A 136 -11.05 -0.53 2.39
C GLU A 136 -9.57 -0.17 2.13
N ASP A 137 -8.96 0.59 3.03
CA ASP A 137 -7.55 1.01 2.90
C ASP A 137 -6.57 -0.19 2.87
N ALA A 138 -6.92 -1.32 3.51
CA ALA A 138 -6.03 -2.47 3.60
C ALA A 138 -6.24 -3.53 2.50
N VAL A 139 -7.48 -3.85 2.13
CA VAL A 139 -7.78 -5.00 1.26
C VAL A 139 -8.28 -4.65 -0.13
N GLU A 140 -8.86 -3.46 -0.34
CA GLU A 140 -9.41 -3.11 -1.66
C GLU A 140 -8.36 -2.57 -2.65
N ASN A 141 -7.11 -2.37 -2.19
CA ASN A 141 -6.03 -1.81 -3.00
C ASN A 141 -4.77 -2.66 -2.81
N TYR A 142 -4.04 -2.93 -3.89
CA TYR A 142 -2.75 -3.62 -3.94
C TYR A 142 -2.69 -5.08 -3.48
N LEU A 143 -3.53 -5.52 -2.54
CA LEU A 143 -3.50 -6.89 -2.00
C LEU A 143 -3.76 -7.95 -3.09
N TYR A 144 -4.73 -7.68 -3.98
CA TYR A 144 -4.99 -8.51 -5.15
C TYR A 144 -3.76 -8.61 -6.08
N ASP A 145 -3.11 -7.47 -6.36
CA ASP A 145 -1.98 -7.44 -7.27
C ASP A 145 -0.74 -8.14 -6.69
N LEU A 146 -0.50 -7.98 -5.38
CA LEU A 146 0.56 -8.71 -4.66
C LEU A 146 0.37 -10.22 -4.77
N ALA A 147 -0.85 -10.71 -4.54
CA ALA A 147 -1.18 -12.13 -4.70
C ALA A 147 -0.99 -12.61 -6.15
N LYS A 148 -1.47 -11.82 -7.12
CA LYS A 148 -1.40 -12.12 -8.54
C LYS A 148 0.04 -12.23 -9.05
N GLU A 149 0.93 -11.32 -8.61
CA GLU A 149 2.35 -11.34 -8.96
C GLU A 149 3.02 -12.67 -8.58
N ASP A 150 2.58 -13.25 -7.46
CA ASP A 150 3.07 -14.52 -6.92
C ASP A 150 2.35 -15.76 -7.46
N GLY A 151 1.53 -15.57 -8.51
CA GLY A 151 0.74 -16.61 -9.16
C GLY A 151 -0.44 -17.13 -8.33
N LYS A 152 -0.94 -16.33 -7.38
CA LYS A 152 -2.07 -16.67 -6.52
C LYS A 152 -3.34 -15.96 -7.01
N THR A 153 -4.44 -16.70 -7.06
CA THR A 153 -5.76 -16.11 -7.29
C THR A 153 -6.35 -15.69 -5.95
N LEU A 154 -6.86 -14.46 -5.87
CA LEU A 154 -7.43 -13.90 -4.65
C LEU A 154 -8.81 -13.30 -4.95
N ILE A 155 -9.82 -13.68 -4.17
CA ILE A 155 -11.15 -13.06 -4.16
C ILE A 155 -11.29 -12.28 -2.85
N ILE A 156 -11.69 -11.02 -2.94
CA ILE A 156 -11.80 -10.12 -1.78
C ILE A 156 -13.23 -9.61 -1.69
N GLY A 157 -13.91 -9.87 -0.59
CA GLY A 157 -15.13 -9.18 -0.20
C GLY A 157 -14.84 -8.16 0.91
N ASN A 158 -15.44 -6.98 0.85
CA ASN A 158 -15.44 -6.00 1.94
C ASN A 158 -16.88 -5.56 2.23
N MET A 159 -17.34 -5.85 3.43
CA MET A 159 -18.62 -5.40 3.98
C MET A 159 -18.43 -4.03 4.60
N TYR A 160 -18.78 -3.00 3.84
CA TYR A 160 -18.46 -1.62 4.13
C TYR A 160 -19.65 -0.84 4.69
N ILE A 161 -19.43 -0.22 5.85
CA ILE A 161 -20.18 0.94 6.37
C ILE A 161 -19.14 1.94 6.88
N GLY A 162 -19.23 3.21 6.46
CA GLY A 162 -18.28 4.24 6.92
C GLY A 162 -18.35 4.43 8.44
N GLY A 163 -17.20 4.37 9.13
CA GLY A 163 -17.14 4.53 10.59
C GLY A 163 -17.84 3.44 11.40
N CYS A 164 -18.07 2.26 10.84
CA CYS A 164 -18.79 1.18 11.53
C CYS A 164 -17.97 0.57 12.67
N SER A 165 -18.57 0.47 13.85
CA SER A 165 -18.02 -0.20 15.03
C SER A 165 -18.43 -1.68 15.10
N LEU A 166 -17.74 -2.46 15.95
CA LEU A 166 -18.14 -3.84 16.25
C LEU A 166 -19.56 -3.91 16.82
N GLU A 167 -19.93 -2.95 17.67
CA GLU A 167 -21.29 -2.83 18.21
C GLU A 167 -22.33 -2.69 17.09
N THR A 168 -22.07 -1.78 16.13
CA THR A 168 -22.97 -1.58 14.99
C THR A 168 -23.04 -2.83 14.10
N HIS A 169 -21.91 -3.51 13.89
CA HIS A 169 -21.89 -4.79 13.17
C HIS A 169 -22.75 -5.85 13.86
N LEU A 170 -22.65 -5.97 15.19
CA LEU A 170 -23.43 -6.91 15.99
C LEU A 170 -24.93 -6.58 15.93
N GLU A 171 -25.33 -5.31 16.06
CA GLU A 171 -26.72 -4.90 15.92
C GLU A 171 -27.29 -5.22 14.53
N ASN A 172 -26.49 -4.97 13.48
CA ASN A 172 -26.88 -5.30 12.12
C ASN A 172 -27.00 -6.81 11.91
N ALA A 173 -26.13 -7.61 12.51
CA ALA A 173 -26.20 -9.07 12.49
C ALA A 173 -27.47 -9.60 13.17
N LYS A 174 -27.73 -9.15 14.41
CA LYS A 174 -28.93 -9.51 15.19
C LYS A 174 -30.23 -9.16 14.47
N GLY A 175 -30.28 -7.98 13.85
CA GLY A 175 -31.44 -7.54 13.09
C GLY A 175 -31.48 -8.04 11.63
N ASN A 176 -30.49 -8.82 11.19
CA ASN A 176 -30.27 -9.20 9.79
C ASN A 176 -30.43 -8.01 8.80
N LYS A 177 -29.93 -6.83 9.20
CA LYS A 177 -30.15 -5.56 8.49
C LYS A 177 -29.34 -5.52 7.19
N SER A 178 -30.02 -5.20 6.10
CA SER A 178 -29.41 -4.95 4.78
C SER A 178 -28.79 -3.55 4.69
N ALA A 179 -27.75 -3.30 5.49
CA ALA A 179 -27.16 -1.97 5.69
C ALA A 179 -25.85 -1.72 4.93
N TYR A 180 -25.26 -2.75 4.31
CA TYR A 180 -23.88 -2.68 3.81
C TYR A 180 -23.81 -2.38 2.32
N GLU A 181 -22.75 -1.65 1.94
CA GLU A 181 -22.18 -1.78 0.60
C GLU A 181 -21.27 -3.02 0.61
N TYR A 182 -21.64 -4.04 -0.16
CA TYR A 182 -20.77 -5.18 -0.40
C TYR A 182 -19.89 -4.89 -1.61
N ARG A 183 -18.60 -4.75 -1.37
CA ARG A 183 -17.60 -4.40 -2.38
C ARG A 183 -16.75 -5.65 -2.63
N LYS A 184 -16.70 -6.12 -3.87
CA LYS A 184 -16.03 -7.40 -4.19
C LYS A 184 -15.01 -7.21 -5.30
N ILE A 185 -13.83 -7.80 -5.14
CA ILE A 185 -12.83 -7.99 -6.19
C ILE A 185 -12.88 -9.48 -6.53
N ASP A 186 -13.25 -9.81 -7.77
CA ASP A 186 -13.35 -11.19 -8.24
C ASP A 186 -12.00 -11.77 -8.68
N GLU A 187 -12.02 -13.01 -9.19
CA GLU A 187 -10.83 -13.74 -9.65
C GLU A 187 -10.10 -13.08 -10.82
N ASP A 188 -10.76 -12.18 -11.56
CA ASP A 188 -10.16 -11.41 -12.66
C ASP A 188 -9.63 -10.04 -12.17
N GLY A 189 -9.84 -9.70 -10.89
CA GLY A 189 -9.47 -8.43 -10.30
C GLY A 189 -10.48 -7.32 -10.56
N ILE A 190 -11.68 -7.65 -11.02
CA ILE A 190 -12.73 -6.68 -11.31
C ILE A 190 -13.46 -6.34 -10.01
N ARG A 191 -13.50 -5.04 -9.70
CA ARG A 191 -14.19 -4.53 -8.52
C ARG A 191 -15.65 -4.18 -8.80
N THR A 192 -16.57 -4.77 -8.05
CA THR A 192 -18.02 -4.48 -8.05
C THR A 192 -18.47 -3.91 -6.71
N VAL A 193 -19.62 -3.22 -6.71
CA VAL A 193 -20.25 -2.66 -5.50
C VAL A 193 -21.75 -2.87 -5.56
N ASP A 194 -22.27 -3.62 -4.61
CA ASP A 194 -23.70 -3.87 -4.45
C ASP A 194 -24.20 -3.34 -3.11
N LYS A 195 -25.33 -2.62 -3.14
CA LYS A 195 -25.95 -2.05 -1.94
C LYS A 195 -26.97 -2.99 -1.32
N ASN A 196 -27.37 -2.70 -0.08
CA ASN A 196 -28.42 -3.41 0.65
C ASN A 196 -28.07 -4.89 0.95
N TRP A 197 -26.79 -5.16 1.19
CA TRP A 197 -26.34 -6.47 1.68
C TRP A 197 -26.40 -6.53 3.21
N ASN A 198 -26.56 -7.73 3.74
CA ASN A 198 -26.46 -8.05 5.16
C ASN A 198 -25.31 -9.06 5.38
N ILE A 199 -24.85 -9.20 6.64
CA ILE A 199 -23.71 -10.06 6.97
C ILE A 199 -23.99 -11.52 6.61
N SER A 200 -25.19 -12.04 6.88
CA SER A 200 -25.50 -13.44 6.58
C SER A 200 -25.38 -13.77 5.09
N LYS A 201 -25.84 -12.88 4.21
CA LYS A 201 -25.73 -13.02 2.76
C LYS A 201 -24.26 -12.97 2.31
N ALA A 202 -23.45 -12.07 2.85
CA ALA A 202 -22.04 -11.96 2.49
C ALA A 202 -21.21 -13.17 2.97
N VAL A 203 -21.47 -13.66 4.19
CA VAL A 203 -20.81 -14.88 4.72
C VAL A 203 -21.16 -16.11 3.89
N ALA A 204 -22.37 -16.15 3.32
CA ALA A 204 -22.80 -17.25 2.44
C ALA A 204 -22.37 -17.05 0.97
N ASP A 205 -21.77 -15.92 0.58
CA ASP A 205 -21.48 -15.59 -0.81
C ASP A 205 -20.42 -16.53 -1.41
N GLU A 206 -19.29 -16.69 -0.72
CA GLU A 206 -18.18 -17.55 -1.11
C GLU A 206 -17.89 -18.62 -0.05
N ASN A 207 -17.13 -19.64 -0.43
CA ASN A 207 -16.51 -20.56 0.53
C ASN A 207 -15.28 -19.89 1.17
N TRP A 208 -15.50 -18.84 1.95
CA TRP A 208 -14.43 -17.98 2.49
C TRP A 208 -13.38 -18.80 3.23
N ASP A 209 -12.10 -18.59 2.89
CA ASP A 209 -10.96 -19.16 3.61
C ASP A 209 -10.66 -18.33 4.86
N TYR A 210 -10.89 -17.02 4.76
CA TYR A 210 -10.70 -16.08 5.85
C TYR A 210 -11.86 -15.10 6.00
N ILE A 211 -12.29 -14.85 7.24
CA ILE A 211 -13.17 -13.70 7.58
C ILE A 211 -12.49 -12.83 8.62
N SER A 212 -12.38 -11.53 8.36
CA SER A 212 -11.78 -10.58 9.31
C SER A 212 -12.81 -9.70 10.01
N PHE A 213 -12.46 -9.30 11.22
CA PHE A 213 -13.14 -8.30 12.02
C PHE A 213 -12.17 -7.20 12.44
N GLN A 214 -12.72 -6.02 12.70
CA GLN A 214 -11.99 -4.88 13.28
C GLN A 214 -12.95 -3.96 14.02
N GLU A 215 -12.40 -3.16 14.92
CA GLU A 215 -13.13 -2.08 15.57
C GLU A 215 -13.01 -0.77 14.75
N VAL A 216 -13.92 0.17 15.01
CA VAL A 216 -13.81 1.55 14.53
C VAL A 216 -12.61 2.25 15.18
N SER A 217 -11.90 3.08 14.43
CA SER A 217 -10.55 3.53 14.78
C SER A 217 -10.46 4.36 16.06
N GLN A 218 -11.45 5.18 16.42
CA GLN A 218 -11.42 5.89 17.72
C GLN A 218 -11.53 4.94 18.92
N ASN A 219 -12.03 3.72 18.71
CA ASN A 219 -12.28 2.72 19.74
C ASN A 219 -11.30 1.53 19.67
N SER A 220 -10.39 1.50 18.70
CA SER A 220 -9.54 0.33 18.43
C SER A 220 -8.54 -0.01 19.54
N GLY A 221 -8.25 0.92 20.44
CA GLY A 221 -7.46 0.68 21.66
C GLY A 221 -8.29 0.55 22.94
N ILE A 222 -9.60 0.40 22.85
CA ILE A 222 -10.51 0.31 24.00
C ILE A 222 -11.06 -1.13 24.11
N TYR A 223 -10.36 -1.98 24.86
CA TYR A 223 -10.68 -3.41 24.99
C TYR A 223 -12.14 -3.69 25.39
N SER A 224 -12.75 -2.88 26.26
CA SER A 224 -14.14 -3.11 26.71
C SER A 224 -15.16 -3.11 25.56
N ASN A 225 -14.87 -2.42 24.45
CA ASN A 225 -15.76 -2.40 23.29
C ASN A 225 -15.69 -3.72 22.50
N PHE A 226 -14.48 -4.30 22.39
CA PHE A 226 -14.31 -5.65 21.87
C PHE A 226 -15.02 -6.66 22.75
N GLU A 227 -14.83 -6.58 24.07
CA GLU A 227 -15.45 -7.49 25.04
C GLU A 227 -16.98 -7.49 24.95
N ALA A 228 -17.58 -6.32 24.75
CA ALA A 228 -19.02 -6.17 24.64
C ALA A 228 -19.63 -6.75 23.33
N SER A 229 -18.89 -6.76 22.22
CA SER A 229 -19.47 -6.98 20.89
C SER A 229 -18.86 -8.13 20.09
N LEU A 230 -17.55 -8.34 20.19
CA LEU A 230 -16.82 -9.28 19.34
C LEU A 230 -17.26 -10.75 19.52
N PRO A 231 -17.43 -11.29 20.75
CA PRO A 231 -17.75 -12.71 20.93
C PRO A 231 -19.04 -13.14 20.24
N GLU A 232 -20.09 -12.32 20.38
CA GLU A 232 -21.40 -12.63 19.79
C GLU A 232 -21.39 -12.44 18.27
N LEU A 233 -20.67 -11.44 17.76
CA LEU A 233 -20.53 -11.22 16.32
C LEU A 233 -19.76 -12.38 15.65
N VAL A 234 -18.65 -12.81 16.25
CA VAL A 234 -17.88 -13.97 15.76
C VAL A 234 -18.73 -15.24 15.81
N SER A 235 -19.49 -15.46 16.89
CA SER A 235 -20.41 -16.60 17.02
C SER A 235 -21.48 -16.59 15.93
N TYR A 236 -22.08 -15.42 15.66
CA TYR A 236 -23.05 -15.25 14.58
C TYR A 236 -22.45 -15.62 13.21
N VAL A 237 -21.23 -15.14 12.92
CA VAL A 237 -20.56 -15.44 11.64
C VAL A 237 -20.21 -16.93 11.54
N LYS A 238 -19.71 -17.55 12.62
CA LYS A 238 -19.42 -18.99 12.71
C LYS A 238 -20.66 -19.84 12.38
N GLU A 239 -21.83 -19.45 12.88
CA GLU A 239 -23.10 -20.16 12.59
C GLU A 239 -23.52 -20.07 11.12
N LYS A 240 -23.17 -18.97 10.42
CA LYS A 240 -23.56 -18.74 9.02
C LYS A 240 -22.52 -19.24 8.01
N ALA A 241 -21.26 -19.39 8.41
CA ALA A 241 -20.18 -19.85 7.55
C ALA A 241 -20.49 -21.22 6.92
N THR A 242 -20.09 -21.37 5.66
CA THR A 242 -20.26 -22.60 4.88
C THR A 242 -18.98 -23.43 4.83
N ASN A 243 -17.82 -22.79 4.91
CA ASN A 243 -16.52 -23.43 5.02
C ASN A 243 -16.25 -23.88 6.46
N THR A 244 -16.01 -25.18 6.67
CA THR A 244 -15.72 -25.72 8.00
C THR A 244 -14.27 -25.53 8.44
N ASN A 245 -13.38 -25.15 7.52
CA ASN A 245 -11.95 -24.93 7.76
C ASN A 245 -11.58 -23.43 7.74
N ILE A 246 -12.58 -22.57 7.77
CA ILE A 246 -12.40 -21.12 7.76
C ILE A 246 -11.54 -20.64 8.93
N LYS A 247 -10.64 -19.69 8.66
CA LYS A 247 -9.86 -19.00 9.68
C LYS A 247 -10.41 -17.60 9.91
N TYR A 248 -10.49 -17.19 11.16
CA TYR A 248 -10.95 -15.86 11.55
C TYR A 248 -9.76 -14.95 11.82
N ILE A 249 -9.89 -13.69 11.39
CA ILE A 249 -8.83 -12.68 11.50
C ILE A 249 -9.30 -11.53 12.39
N LEU A 250 -8.42 -11.05 13.26
CA LEU A 250 -8.50 -9.69 13.78
C LEU A 250 -7.51 -8.79 13.04
N HIS A 251 -8.04 -7.77 12.37
CA HIS A 251 -7.23 -6.76 11.71
C HIS A 251 -6.81 -5.70 12.73
N GLN A 252 -5.55 -5.75 13.15
CA GLN A 252 -4.94 -4.77 14.05
C GLN A 252 -4.68 -3.49 13.24
N THR A 253 -5.53 -2.48 13.42
CA THR A 253 -5.45 -1.19 12.72
C THR A 253 -4.33 -0.29 13.27
N TRP A 254 -4.11 0.86 12.66
CA TRP A 254 -3.04 1.81 13.00
C TRP A 254 -3.49 2.95 13.90
N ALA A 255 -2.53 3.53 14.62
CA ALA A 255 -2.70 4.79 15.32
C ALA A 255 -2.79 5.97 14.34
N TYR A 256 -3.51 7.01 14.74
CA TYR A 256 -3.61 8.27 13.98
C TYR A 256 -2.26 8.98 13.86
N ALA A 257 -2.14 9.90 12.91
CA ALA A 257 -1.00 10.81 12.84
C ALA A 257 -0.94 11.66 14.13
N SER A 258 0.26 12.00 14.56
CA SER A 258 0.55 12.84 15.74
C SER A 258 -0.14 14.21 15.68
N ASN A 259 -0.38 14.74 14.48
CA ASN A 259 -1.07 16.01 14.26
C ASN A 259 -2.57 15.84 13.93
N SER A 260 -3.14 14.64 14.10
CA SER A 260 -4.53 14.37 13.76
C SER A 260 -5.47 15.23 14.60
N THR A 261 -6.48 15.82 13.94
CA THR A 261 -7.54 16.60 14.58
C THR A 261 -8.83 15.80 14.76
N HIS A 262 -8.79 14.49 14.49
CA HIS A 262 -9.94 13.62 14.63
C HIS A 262 -10.43 13.62 16.09
N SER A 263 -11.72 13.92 16.32
CA SER A 263 -12.28 14.10 17.67
C SER A 263 -12.07 12.90 18.59
N GLY A 264 -12.11 11.69 18.03
CA GLY A 264 -11.84 10.46 18.76
C GLY A 264 -10.38 10.25 19.21
N PHE A 265 -9.43 11.07 18.78
CA PHE A 265 -8.03 10.94 19.21
C PHE A 265 -7.84 11.33 20.69
N VAL A 266 -8.77 12.11 21.24
CA VAL A 266 -8.81 12.48 22.66
C VAL A 266 -8.89 11.26 23.59
N ASN A 267 -9.43 10.14 23.11
CA ASN A 267 -9.46 8.87 23.86
C ASN A 267 -8.05 8.38 24.23
N TYR A 268 -7.04 8.85 23.50
CA TYR A 268 -5.63 8.51 23.66
C TYR A 268 -4.81 9.77 23.97
N GLU A 269 -5.44 10.79 24.55
CA GLU A 269 -4.82 12.07 24.92
C GLU A 269 -4.19 12.82 23.73
N ASN A 270 -4.67 12.56 22.51
CA ASN A 270 -4.08 13.04 21.26
C ASN A 270 -2.61 12.64 21.08
N ASP A 271 -2.23 11.46 21.58
CA ASP A 271 -0.89 10.91 21.49
C ASP A 271 -0.87 9.63 20.65
N GLN A 272 -0.05 9.64 19.59
CA GLN A 272 0.05 8.53 18.64
C GLN A 272 0.56 7.25 19.31
N MET A 273 1.56 7.35 20.18
CA MET A 273 2.18 6.19 20.81
C MET A 273 1.28 5.59 21.89
N LYS A 274 0.51 6.41 22.62
CA LYS A 274 -0.55 5.92 23.50
C LYS A 274 -1.61 5.17 22.72
N MET A 275 -2.07 5.73 21.60
CA MET A 275 -3.04 5.06 20.73
C MET A 275 -2.49 3.74 20.17
N TYR A 276 -1.27 3.73 19.64
CA TYR A 276 -0.62 2.53 19.13
C TYR A 276 -0.55 1.44 20.20
N THR A 277 -0.01 1.76 21.37
CA THR A 277 0.15 0.80 22.47
C THR A 277 -1.19 0.25 22.95
N ALA A 278 -2.21 1.12 23.05
CA ALA A 278 -3.56 0.73 23.43
C ALA A 278 -4.20 -0.22 22.40
N ILE A 279 -3.97 0.00 21.10
CA ILE A 279 -4.44 -0.90 20.03
C ILE A 279 -3.80 -2.28 20.15
N ILE A 280 -2.48 -2.36 20.37
CA ILE A 280 -1.78 -3.63 20.53
C ILE A 280 -2.36 -4.43 21.70
N ASP A 281 -2.52 -3.79 22.88
CA ASP A 281 -3.11 -4.44 24.06
C ASP A 281 -4.55 -4.92 23.79
N ALA A 282 -5.40 -4.03 23.27
CA ALA A 282 -6.81 -4.33 23.06
C ALA A 282 -7.01 -5.47 22.04
N VAL A 283 -6.29 -5.45 20.92
CA VAL A 283 -6.41 -6.48 19.88
C VAL A 283 -5.83 -7.82 20.33
N SER A 284 -4.71 -7.83 21.06
CA SER A 284 -4.13 -9.07 21.60
C SER A 284 -5.09 -9.74 22.59
N ARG A 285 -5.67 -8.96 23.52
CA ARG A 285 -6.68 -9.47 24.47
C ARG A 285 -7.98 -9.90 23.77
N ALA A 286 -8.45 -9.13 22.79
CA ALA A 286 -9.63 -9.48 22.01
C ALA A 286 -9.44 -10.76 21.19
N GLY A 287 -8.23 -10.99 20.67
CA GLY A 287 -7.88 -12.22 19.97
C GLY A 287 -8.01 -13.45 20.88
N ASN A 288 -7.47 -13.37 22.10
CA ASN A 288 -7.61 -14.42 23.10
C ASN A 288 -9.07 -14.62 23.54
N LEU A 289 -9.86 -13.55 23.64
CA LEU A 289 -11.27 -13.61 24.07
C LEU A 289 -12.13 -14.50 23.16
N VAL A 290 -11.84 -14.54 21.85
CA VAL A 290 -12.66 -15.27 20.86
C VAL A 290 -11.92 -16.43 20.19
N ASP A 291 -10.72 -16.77 20.68
CA ASP A 291 -9.82 -17.77 20.11
C ASP A 291 -9.60 -17.51 18.61
N ILE A 292 -9.09 -16.32 18.29
CA ILE A 292 -8.86 -15.89 16.90
C ILE A 292 -7.70 -16.67 16.28
N ASP A 293 -7.84 -17.09 15.02
CA ASP A 293 -6.78 -17.83 14.33
C ASP A 293 -5.59 -16.94 13.97
N ILE A 294 -5.86 -15.68 13.58
CA ILE A 294 -4.85 -14.79 12.99
C ILE A 294 -5.07 -13.35 13.46
N ILE A 295 -3.98 -12.66 13.81
CA ILE A 295 -3.92 -11.21 13.91
C ILE A 295 -3.05 -10.68 12.76
N ILE A 296 -3.58 -9.72 11.98
CA ILE A 296 -2.81 -9.02 10.94
C ILE A 296 -2.29 -7.69 11.52
N PRO A 297 -0.97 -7.53 11.72
CA PRO A 297 -0.37 -6.42 12.45
C PRO A 297 -0.18 -5.15 11.59
N ALA A 298 -1.22 -4.70 10.88
CA ALA A 298 -1.13 -3.53 10.01
C ALA A 298 -0.78 -2.26 10.80
N GLY A 299 -1.24 -2.15 12.05
CA GLY A 299 -0.88 -1.07 12.96
C GLY A 299 0.62 -0.96 13.22
N THR A 300 1.24 -2.09 13.56
CA THR A 300 2.71 -2.16 13.72
C THR A 300 3.44 -1.91 12.41
N ALA A 301 2.95 -2.39 11.27
CA ALA A 301 3.59 -2.10 9.98
C ALA A 301 3.61 -0.61 9.67
N ILE A 302 2.50 0.10 9.89
CA ILE A 302 2.46 1.57 9.74
C ILE A 302 3.40 2.24 10.74
N GLN A 303 3.46 1.78 11.99
CA GLN A 303 4.34 2.36 12.99
C GLN A 303 5.83 2.12 12.68
N ASN A 304 6.20 0.96 12.12
CA ASN A 304 7.55 0.70 11.61
C ASN A 304 7.87 1.65 10.45
N GLY A 305 6.95 1.79 9.49
CA GLY A 305 7.10 2.69 8.35
C GLY A 305 7.37 4.14 8.76
N ARG A 306 6.69 4.62 9.83
CA ARG A 306 6.87 5.97 10.38
C ARG A 306 8.28 6.26 10.91
N THR A 307 9.10 5.23 11.16
CA THR A 307 10.50 5.39 11.60
C THR A 307 11.49 5.64 10.44
N SER A 308 11.02 5.56 9.19
CA SER A 308 11.80 5.88 7.98
C SER A 308 11.75 7.38 7.63
N ILE A 309 12.39 7.77 6.52
CA ILE A 309 12.34 9.14 5.97
C ILE A 309 10.94 9.63 5.61
N VAL A 310 9.96 8.73 5.46
CA VAL A 310 8.55 9.10 5.24
C VAL A 310 7.98 9.86 6.45
N GLY A 311 8.50 9.56 7.65
CA GLY A 311 8.00 10.10 8.91
C GLY A 311 6.50 9.81 9.10
N ASP A 312 5.79 10.75 9.70
CA ASP A 312 4.37 10.58 10.05
C ASP A 312 3.38 10.77 8.87
N SER A 313 3.86 10.64 7.63
CA SER A 313 3.09 10.90 6.40
C SER A 313 2.37 9.66 5.82
N PHE A 314 2.09 8.65 6.66
CA PHE A 314 1.37 7.43 6.25
C PHE A 314 -0.16 7.61 6.19
N THR A 315 -0.67 8.80 6.53
CA THR A 315 -2.10 9.10 6.51
C THR A 315 -2.41 10.29 5.59
N ARG A 316 -3.57 10.26 4.93
CA ARG A 316 -4.01 11.33 4.00
C ARG A 316 -4.78 12.46 4.68
N ASP A 317 -5.37 12.18 5.84
CA ASP A 317 -6.26 13.09 6.58
C ASP A 317 -6.06 13.00 8.11
N GLY A 318 -4.92 12.46 8.53
CA GLY A 318 -4.57 12.26 9.93
C GLY A 318 -5.01 10.92 10.52
N TYR A 319 -5.80 10.11 9.79
CA TYR A 319 -6.26 8.81 10.31
C TYR A 319 -6.45 7.74 9.23
N HIS A 320 -7.00 8.05 8.06
CA HIS A 320 -7.01 7.11 6.95
C HIS A 320 -5.66 7.08 6.24
N LEU A 321 -5.31 5.92 5.64
CA LEU A 321 -4.00 5.75 5.04
C LEU A 321 -3.80 6.63 3.80
N ASP A 322 -2.55 7.05 3.60
CA ASP A 322 -2.09 7.59 2.33
C ASP A 322 -2.43 6.60 1.20
N LYS A 323 -2.89 7.13 0.06
CA LYS A 323 -3.38 6.30 -1.06
C LYS A 323 -2.28 5.50 -1.73
N GLY A 324 -1.02 5.91 -1.59
CA GLY A 324 0.15 5.18 -2.07
C GLY A 324 0.76 4.32 -0.98
N ILE A 325 1.76 4.86 -0.28
CA ILE A 325 2.61 4.10 0.65
C ILE A 325 1.85 3.56 1.85
N GLY A 326 0.85 4.32 2.35
CA GLY A 326 0.00 3.90 3.46
C GLY A 326 -0.74 2.61 3.14
N ARG A 327 -1.65 2.67 2.16
CA ARG A 327 -2.44 1.51 1.70
C ARG A 327 -1.55 0.34 1.26
N PHE A 328 -0.44 0.62 0.57
CA PHE A 328 0.47 -0.43 0.11
C PHE A 328 1.16 -1.17 1.27
N THR A 329 1.54 -0.46 2.34
CA THR A 329 2.13 -1.08 3.54
C THR A 329 1.13 -2.01 4.24
N ALA A 330 -0.13 -1.58 4.39
CA ALA A 330 -1.18 -2.42 4.94
C ALA A 330 -1.42 -3.66 4.07
N ALA A 331 -1.54 -3.50 2.75
CA ALA A 331 -1.70 -4.60 1.81
C ALA A 331 -0.52 -5.60 1.84
N CYS A 332 0.73 -5.12 1.94
CA CYS A 332 1.91 -5.97 2.10
C CYS A 332 1.83 -6.83 3.37
N THR A 333 1.33 -6.23 4.47
CA THR A 333 1.18 -6.93 5.75
C THR A 333 0.12 -8.02 5.67
N TRP A 334 -1.01 -7.72 5.02
CA TRP A 334 -2.06 -8.70 4.74
C TRP A 334 -1.54 -9.84 3.86
N TYR A 335 -0.83 -9.50 2.78
CA TYR A 335 -0.26 -10.47 1.86
C TYR A 335 0.68 -11.45 2.58
N GLU A 336 1.69 -10.95 3.28
CA GLU A 336 2.67 -11.82 3.92
C GLU A 336 2.04 -12.72 4.99
N LYS A 337 1.09 -12.19 5.77
CA LYS A 337 0.42 -12.98 6.79
C LYS A 337 -0.46 -14.10 6.22
N LEU A 338 -1.14 -13.84 5.11
CA LEU A 338 -2.08 -14.81 4.51
C LEU A 338 -1.36 -15.88 3.68
N PHE A 339 -0.33 -15.48 2.94
CA PHE A 339 0.37 -16.36 2.01
C PHE A 339 1.63 -17.00 2.61
N GLU A 340 2.06 -16.57 3.80
CA GLU A 340 3.28 -17.04 4.48
C GLU A 340 4.51 -16.91 3.56
N ARG A 341 4.56 -15.79 2.83
CA ARG A 341 5.64 -15.43 1.90
C ARG A 341 6.20 -14.07 2.24
N ASP A 342 7.51 -14.02 2.36
CA ASP A 342 8.25 -12.77 2.57
C ASP A 342 7.92 -11.76 1.46
N VAL A 343 7.24 -10.67 1.84
CA VAL A 343 6.77 -9.65 0.88
C VAL A 343 7.93 -8.84 0.29
N THR A 344 9.11 -8.85 0.91
CA THR A 344 10.30 -8.20 0.36
C THR A 344 10.79 -8.89 -0.92
N LEU A 345 10.44 -10.15 -1.13
CA LEU A 345 10.77 -10.93 -2.33
C LEU A 345 9.72 -10.80 -3.45
N ASN A 346 8.54 -10.25 -3.15
CA ASN A 346 7.50 -10.04 -4.15
C ASN A 346 7.92 -8.91 -5.12
N THR A 347 7.79 -9.11 -6.42
CA THR A 347 8.27 -8.15 -7.44
C THR A 347 7.27 -7.05 -7.80
N TYR A 348 6.03 -7.13 -7.29
CA TYR A 348 5.01 -6.13 -7.58
C TYR A 348 5.38 -4.77 -6.99
N LYS A 349 5.02 -3.74 -7.74
CA LYS A 349 5.28 -2.34 -7.39
C LYS A 349 4.12 -1.46 -7.85
N PRO A 350 3.52 -0.65 -6.96
CA PRO A 350 2.49 0.30 -7.34
C PRO A 350 2.97 1.31 -8.38
N THR A 351 2.12 1.59 -9.38
CA THR A 351 2.36 2.63 -10.38
C THR A 351 2.60 3.98 -9.71
N GLY A 352 3.70 4.65 -10.05
CA GLY A 352 4.06 5.97 -9.54
C GLY A 352 4.84 5.97 -8.21
N MET A 353 5.01 4.82 -7.56
CA MET A 353 5.91 4.69 -6.41
C MET A 353 7.36 4.47 -6.90
N THR A 354 8.37 4.92 -6.16
CA THR A 354 9.78 4.56 -6.45
C THR A 354 10.12 3.21 -5.83
N ASN A 355 11.24 2.58 -6.23
CA ASN A 355 11.68 1.34 -5.58
C ASN A 355 11.95 1.58 -4.10
N PHE A 356 12.64 2.66 -3.77
CA PHE A 356 12.95 3.03 -2.39
C PHE A 356 11.71 3.10 -1.47
N TYR A 357 10.63 3.79 -1.89
CA TYR A 357 9.39 3.83 -1.10
C TYR A 357 8.62 2.50 -1.08
N THR A 358 8.78 1.68 -2.13
CA THR A 358 8.22 0.32 -2.19
C THR A 358 8.94 -0.59 -1.18
N ASP A 359 10.26 -0.46 -1.08
CA ASP A 359 11.10 -1.22 -0.17
C ASP A 359 10.84 -0.83 1.29
N ILE A 360 10.59 0.46 1.58
CA ILE A 360 10.11 0.92 2.88
C ILE A 360 8.82 0.18 3.27
N ALA A 361 7.80 0.21 2.41
CA ALA A 361 6.51 -0.40 2.70
C ALA A 361 6.62 -1.92 2.94
N LYS A 362 7.38 -2.61 2.09
CA LYS A 362 7.61 -4.06 2.20
C LYS A 362 8.39 -4.42 3.46
N THR A 363 9.46 -3.67 3.76
CA THR A 363 10.27 -3.91 4.96
C THR A 363 9.48 -3.61 6.24
N ALA A 364 8.70 -2.53 6.24
CA ALA A 364 7.81 -2.18 7.35
C ALA A 364 6.79 -3.30 7.64
N ALA A 365 6.17 -3.84 6.59
CA ALA A 365 5.26 -4.97 6.70
C ALA A 365 5.97 -6.23 7.19
N HIS A 366 7.07 -6.64 6.55
CA HIS A 366 7.82 -7.84 6.91
C HIS A 366 8.29 -7.82 8.37
N THR A 367 8.89 -6.70 8.80
CA THR A 367 9.34 -6.53 10.19
C THR A 367 8.18 -6.54 11.19
N ALA A 368 6.99 -6.07 10.82
CA ALA A 368 5.79 -6.20 11.64
C ALA A 368 5.27 -7.64 11.71
N ILE A 369 5.43 -8.45 10.67
CA ILE A 369 5.11 -9.88 10.72
C ILE A 369 6.05 -10.61 11.68
N LEU A 370 7.34 -10.28 11.66
CA LEU A 370 8.34 -10.86 12.57
C LEU A 370 8.17 -10.40 14.03
N LYS A 371 7.76 -9.15 14.24
CA LYS A 371 7.61 -8.52 15.57
C LYS A 371 6.26 -7.77 15.66
N PRO A 372 5.12 -8.48 15.75
CA PRO A 372 3.77 -7.90 15.60
C PRO A 372 3.28 -7.01 16.75
N GLU A 373 4.03 -6.94 17.85
CA GLU A 373 3.68 -6.16 19.04
C GLU A 373 4.74 -5.09 19.37
N ALA A 374 5.77 -4.92 18.53
CA ALA A 374 6.89 -4.03 18.80
C ALA A 374 7.33 -3.26 17.55
N ILE A 375 7.68 -1.99 17.73
CA ILE A 375 8.21 -1.17 16.65
C ILE A 375 9.62 -1.66 16.29
N THR A 376 9.85 -1.89 15.00
CA THR A 376 11.18 -2.11 14.42
C THR A 376 11.58 -0.85 13.67
N GLU A 377 12.66 -0.19 14.12
CA GLU A 377 13.18 0.99 13.44
C GLU A 377 13.80 0.61 12.08
N LEU A 378 13.41 1.35 11.05
CA LEU A 378 13.88 1.18 9.67
C LEU A 378 15.09 2.10 9.41
N THR A 379 16.17 1.87 10.15
CA THR A 379 17.38 2.73 10.13
C THR A 379 17.95 2.93 8.73
N ASP A 380 17.93 1.88 7.91
CA ASP A 380 18.46 1.91 6.53
C ASP A 380 17.62 2.77 5.59
N PHE A 381 16.42 3.16 6.02
CA PHE A 381 15.48 3.97 5.25
C PHE A 381 15.25 5.37 5.84
N GLN A 382 16.06 5.79 6.82
CA GLN A 382 15.99 7.15 7.39
C GLN A 382 16.58 8.22 6.45
N THR A 383 17.37 7.81 5.47
CA THR A 383 17.77 8.62 4.33
C THR A 383 17.52 7.83 3.05
N GLU A 384 17.38 8.49 1.90
CA GLU A 384 17.25 7.76 0.65
C GLU A 384 18.56 7.01 0.24
N GLY A 385 19.65 7.18 1.00
CA GLY A 385 20.94 6.58 0.74
C GLY A 385 21.61 7.08 -0.56
N PRO A 386 22.85 6.63 -0.84
CA PRO A 386 23.52 6.92 -2.10
C PRO A 386 22.77 6.31 -3.29
N ASN A 387 23.05 6.78 -4.50
CA ASN A 387 22.71 6.03 -5.71
C ASN A 387 23.98 5.36 -6.30
N GLU A 388 23.81 4.39 -7.20
CA GLU A 388 24.93 3.72 -7.87
C GLU A 388 25.32 4.39 -9.20
N PHE A 389 24.70 5.52 -9.54
CA PHE A 389 24.96 6.21 -10.80
C PHE A 389 26.42 6.67 -10.86
N VAL A 390 27.11 6.31 -11.95
CA VAL A 390 28.49 6.76 -12.18
C VAL A 390 28.44 7.95 -13.12
N LEU A 391 28.71 9.15 -12.60
CA LEU A 391 28.73 10.38 -13.36
C LEU A 391 29.80 10.30 -14.45
N GLN A 392 29.41 10.47 -15.73
CA GLN A 392 30.35 10.45 -16.86
C GLN A 392 30.60 11.85 -17.43
N LYS A 393 29.68 12.78 -17.17
CA LYS A 393 29.68 14.12 -17.75
C LYS A 393 29.45 15.17 -16.65
N PRO A 394 29.96 16.40 -16.82
CA PRO A 394 29.72 17.49 -15.90
C PRO A 394 28.24 17.77 -15.63
N ILE A 395 27.92 18.15 -14.40
CA ILE A 395 26.68 18.81 -14.03
C ILE A 395 26.97 20.30 -13.85
N TYR A 396 26.17 21.15 -14.49
CA TYR A 396 26.26 22.60 -14.35
C TYR A 396 25.06 23.13 -13.57
N ILE A 397 25.33 23.83 -12.45
CA ILE A 397 24.31 24.46 -11.61
C ILE A 397 24.60 25.96 -11.54
N ASN A 398 23.58 26.79 -11.76
CA ASN A 398 23.63 28.21 -11.49
C ASN A 398 22.65 28.59 -10.38
N PHE A 399 22.92 29.71 -9.71
CA PHE A 399 22.12 30.19 -8.58
C PHE A 399 21.43 31.51 -8.96
N ASN A 400 20.47 31.41 -9.88
CA ASN A 400 19.71 32.54 -10.42
C ASN A 400 18.20 32.42 -10.16
N LYS A 401 17.43 33.42 -10.62
CA LYS A 401 15.96 33.43 -10.53
C LYS A 401 15.25 32.96 -11.81
N THR A 402 15.99 32.59 -12.84
CA THR A 402 15.43 32.40 -14.19
C THR A 402 16.18 31.32 -14.93
N GLU A 403 15.47 30.30 -15.41
CA GLU A 403 16.05 29.21 -16.20
C GLU A 403 16.97 29.72 -17.32
N ILE A 404 18.14 29.10 -17.46
CA ILE A 404 19.08 29.38 -18.55
C ILE A 404 18.85 28.40 -19.70
N SER A 405 18.95 27.10 -19.42
CA SER A 405 18.80 26.02 -20.41
C SER A 405 18.69 24.66 -19.71
N ALA A 406 18.13 23.66 -20.39
CA ALA A 406 18.01 22.29 -19.85
C ALA A 406 19.36 21.64 -19.47
N SER A 407 20.45 21.98 -20.16
CA SER A 407 21.82 21.50 -19.85
C SER A 407 22.53 22.29 -18.75
N TYR A 408 21.83 23.25 -18.11
CA TYR A 408 22.39 24.13 -17.09
C TYR A 408 21.34 24.42 -16.01
N GLN A 409 21.33 23.58 -14.97
CA GLN A 409 20.29 23.56 -13.96
C GLN A 409 20.26 24.85 -13.14
N SER A 410 19.12 25.55 -13.14
CA SER A 410 18.94 26.79 -12.39
C SER A 410 18.31 26.53 -11.03
N PHE A 411 19.01 26.87 -9.95
CA PHE A 411 18.46 26.82 -8.60
C PHE A 411 17.52 28.01 -8.35
N THR A 412 16.29 27.92 -8.85
CA THR A 412 15.31 29.02 -8.86
C THR A 412 14.54 29.22 -7.55
N GLY A 413 14.68 28.31 -6.58
CA GLY A 413 14.01 28.38 -5.26
C GLY A 413 14.45 29.55 -4.36
N GLY A 414 15.44 30.34 -4.79
CA GLY A 414 15.96 31.46 -4.03
C GLY A 414 16.64 31.01 -2.74
N THR A 415 16.61 31.86 -1.70
CA THR A 415 17.33 31.62 -0.43
C THR A 415 16.47 31.00 0.66
N THR A 416 15.38 30.32 0.29
CA THR A 416 14.46 29.65 1.24
C THR A 416 14.99 28.25 1.57
N VAL A 417 15.30 27.99 2.85
CA VAL A 417 15.75 26.67 3.33
C VAL A 417 14.72 25.59 2.98
N GLY A 418 15.19 24.43 2.52
CA GLY A 418 14.36 23.33 1.99
C GLY A 418 14.06 23.43 0.49
N SER A 419 14.44 24.52 -0.17
CA SER A 419 14.40 24.59 -1.65
C SER A 419 15.34 23.56 -2.24
N ARG A 420 14.95 22.91 -3.33
CA ARG A 420 15.69 21.78 -3.90
C ARG A 420 15.62 21.69 -5.42
N LEU A 421 16.70 21.20 -6.03
CA LEU A 421 16.68 20.59 -7.35
C LEU A 421 16.82 19.08 -7.18
N MET A 422 15.90 18.34 -7.79
CA MET A 422 15.85 16.89 -7.69
C MET A 422 16.24 16.28 -9.04
N ASN A 423 16.95 15.16 -9.01
CA ASN A 423 17.36 14.40 -10.19
C ASN A 423 18.04 15.31 -11.24
N ILE A 424 19.05 16.07 -10.81
CA ILE A 424 19.74 17.03 -11.67
C ILE A 424 20.36 16.29 -12.85
N ALA A 425 20.12 16.77 -14.07
CA ALA A 425 20.70 16.16 -15.25
C ALA A 425 22.15 16.62 -15.46
N ASP A 426 22.96 15.75 -16.08
CA ASP A 426 24.27 16.15 -16.59
C ASP A 426 24.14 17.05 -17.84
N MET A 427 25.28 17.50 -18.38
CA MET A 427 25.31 18.39 -19.53
C MET A 427 24.72 17.81 -20.83
N ASP A 428 24.63 16.49 -20.96
CA ASP A 428 24.03 15.81 -22.09
C ASP A 428 22.52 15.53 -21.86
N GLY A 429 22.02 15.88 -20.67
CA GLY A 429 20.62 15.71 -20.28
C GLY A 429 20.31 14.36 -19.64
N ALA A 430 21.33 13.56 -19.29
CA ALA A 430 21.10 12.30 -18.60
C ALA A 430 20.73 12.54 -17.13
N GLU A 431 19.64 11.93 -16.68
CA GLU A 431 19.18 11.98 -15.30
C GLU A 431 20.16 11.24 -14.36
N THR A 432 20.73 11.96 -13.39
CA THR A 432 21.80 11.41 -12.53
C THR A 432 21.30 10.84 -11.21
N GLY A 433 20.05 11.14 -10.83
CA GLY A 433 19.49 10.88 -9.51
C GLY A 433 20.08 11.75 -8.38
N ILE A 434 21.06 12.62 -8.66
CA ILE A 434 21.69 13.51 -7.68
C ILE A 434 20.72 14.64 -7.34
N ASN A 435 20.68 15.04 -6.07
CA ASN A 435 19.85 16.16 -5.61
C ASN A 435 20.73 17.24 -4.97
N ILE A 436 20.25 18.49 -5.00
CA ILE A 436 20.84 19.60 -4.23
C ILE A 436 19.73 20.33 -3.46
N GLU A 437 19.95 20.55 -2.17
CA GLU A 437 19.02 21.20 -1.25
C GLU A 437 19.71 22.34 -0.50
N LEU A 438 19.04 23.49 -0.36
CA LEU A 438 19.51 24.59 0.47
C LEU A 438 19.21 24.30 1.94
N ILE A 439 20.24 24.05 2.75
CA ILE A 439 20.12 23.68 4.17
C ILE A 439 20.43 24.83 5.14
N ALA A 440 21.11 25.89 4.67
CA ALA A 440 21.26 27.14 5.40
C ALA A 440 21.14 28.33 4.44
N ARG A 441 20.30 29.32 4.80
CA ARG A 441 19.97 30.43 3.92
C ARG A 441 21.18 31.33 3.64
N PHE A 442 21.23 31.89 2.44
CA PHE A 442 22.06 33.06 2.13
C PHE A 442 21.32 34.35 2.55
N THR A 443 22.03 35.47 2.63
CA THR A 443 21.41 36.78 2.93
C THR A 443 20.47 37.21 1.82
N GLY A 444 20.79 36.91 0.56
CA GLY A 444 19.90 37.19 -0.55
C GLY A 444 20.45 36.77 -1.91
N THR A 445 19.83 37.34 -2.94
CA THR A 445 20.23 37.19 -4.34
C THR A 445 20.64 38.55 -4.89
N ASN A 446 21.60 38.58 -5.82
CA ASN A 446 21.97 39.79 -6.53
C ASN A 446 22.20 39.51 -8.02
N ASP A 447 22.07 40.54 -8.85
CA ASP A 447 22.18 40.48 -10.32
C ASP A 447 23.32 41.37 -10.84
N GLN A 448 24.32 41.59 -10.00
CA GLN A 448 25.43 42.52 -10.24
C GLN A 448 26.76 41.78 -10.34
N GLY A 449 26.76 40.54 -10.84
CA GLY A 449 27.96 39.92 -11.41
C GLY A 449 28.35 40.61 -12.72
N VAL A 450 29.46 40.17 -13.32
CA VAL A 450 29.92 40.69 -14.62
C VAL A 450 28.92 40.40 -15.74
N GLU A 451 28.83 41.29 -16.73
CA GLU A 451 27.90 41.12 -17.86
C GLU A 451 28.42 40.12 -18.90
N VAL A 452 29.75 39.93 -18.97
CA VAL A 452 30.41 39.02 -19.91
C VAL A 452 31.38 38.14 -19.13
N SER A 453 31.20 36.83 -19.18
CA SER A 453 32.18 35.87 -18.68
C SER A 453 33.24 35.61 -19.74
N GLN A 454 34.51 35.52 -19.33
CA GLN A 454 35.62 35.05 -20.17
C GLN A 454 35.83 33.53 -20.05
N ILE A 455 34.87 32.81 -19.45
CA ILE A 455 34.94 31.38 -19.19
C ILE A 455 33.92 30.67 -20.08
N ASP A 456 34.39 29.89 -21.05
CA ASP A 456 33.58 29.33 -22.14
C ASP A 456 32.34 28.53 -21.68
N TRP A 457 32.43 27.85 -20.56
CA TRP A 457 31.34 27.03 -20.02
C TRP A 457 30.41 27.79 -19.07
N ILE A 458 30.61 29.09 -18.83
CA ILE A 458 29.75 29.91 -17.98
C ILE A 458 28.97 30.91 -18.85
N PRO A 459 27.65 30.70 -19.05
CA PRO A 459 26.81 31.65 -19.73
C PRO A 459 26.82 33.02 -19.03
N ASN A 460 26.76 34.11 -19.81
CA ASN A 460 26.70 35.47 -19.27
C ASN A 460 25.56 35.65 -18.24
N LEU A 461 24.42 34.99 -18.47
CA LEU A 461 23.31 35.03 -17.52
C LEU A 461 23.65 34.35 -16.19
N ALA A 462 24.42 33.25 -16.20
CA ALA A 462 24.89 32.58 -14.99
C ALA A 462 25.94 33.44 -14.25
N ALA A 463 26.82 34.11 -15.00
CA ALA A 463 27.84 34.99 -14.42
C ALA A 463 27.28 36.25 -13.74
N LYS A 464 26.09 36.70 -14.16
CA LYS A 464 25.43 37.91 -13.65
C LYS A 464 24.72 37.72 -12.31
N TYR A 465 24.07 36.57 -12.11
CA TYR A 465 23.24 36.32 -10.94
C TYR A 465 23.97 35.46 -9.90
N ALA A 466 23.87 35.86 -8.64
CA ALA A 466 24.50 35.16 -7.53
C ALA A 466 23.58 35.09 -6.31
N PHE A 467 23.77 34.03 -5.53
CA PHE A 467 23.44 34.07 -4.11
C PHE A 467 24.59 34.77 -3.38
N TYR A 468 24.27 35.63 -2.42
CA TYR A 468 25.27 36.33 -1.63
C TYR A 468 24.92 36.28 -0.14
N GLY A 469 25.95 36.33 0.69
CA GLY A 469 25.77 36.48 2.13
C GLY A 469 26.77 37.42 2.77
N GLU A 470 26.51 37.72 4.03
CA GLU A 470 27.30 38.55 4.94
C GLU A 470 27.66 37.71 6.16
N ALA A 471 28.94 37.70 6.57
CA ALA A 471 29.44 36.79 7.60
C ALA A 471 28.68 36.88 8.94
N ASP A 472 28.24 38.09 9.32
CA ASP A 472 27.54 38.32 10.60
C ASP A 472 26.02 38.03 10.53
N LYS A 473 25.48 37.63 9.38
CA LYS A 473 24.04 37.38 9.20
C LYS A 473 23.74 35.92 8.96
N HIS A 474 24.35 35.34 7.94
CA HIS A 474 24.08 33.98 7.50
C HIS A 474 25.33 33.33 6.94
N GLU A 475 25.41 32.01 7.05
CA GLU A 475 26.35 31.17 6.33
C GLU A 475 25.53 30.29 5.39
N GLY A 476 25.63 30.54 4.09
CA GLY A 476 24.89 29.78 3.09
C GLY A 476 25.42 28.36 3.00
N ALA A 477 24.53 27.36 2.97
CA ALA A 477 24.94 25.96 2.82
C ALA A 477 23.96 25.13 2.01
N PHE A 478 24.51 24.18 1.25
CA PHE A 478 23.78 23.19 0.47
C PHE A 478 24.15 21.76 0.88
N SER A 479 23.18 20.86 0.85
CA SER A 479 23.40 19.42 0.84
C SER A 479 23.32 18.92 -0.60
N ILE A 480 24.34 18.21 -1.08
CA ILE A 480 24.32 17.48 -2.35
C ILE A 480 24.22 16.00 -1.98
N SER A 481 23.08 15.37 -2.28
CA SER A 481 22.79 13.99 -1.89
C SER A 481 22.67 13.07 -3.11
N LYS A 482 22.56 11.75 -2.84
CA LYS A 482 22.50 10.70 -3.87
C LYS A 482 23.77 10.60 -4.71
N LEU A 483 24.91 11.07 -4.21
CA LEU A 483 26.19 10.84 -4.88
C LEU A 483 26.60 9.37 -4.69
N ASN A 484 27.21 8.77 -5.71
CA ASN A 484 27.85 7.47 -5.58
C ASN A 484 29.10 7.60 -4.68
N PRO A 485 29.15 6.93 -3.52
CA PRO A 485 30.22 7.07 -2.53
C PRO A 485 31.52 6.42 -2.99
N ASN A 486 31.48 5.59 -4.03
CA ASN A 486 32.66 4.96 -4.62
C ASN A 486 33.33 5.85 -5.67
N GLN A 487 32.66 6.91 -6.14
CA GLN A 487 33.17 7.84 -7.14
C GLN A 487 33.77 9.09 -6.49
N GLU A 488 34.87 9.58 -7.08
CA GLU A 488 35.48 10.87 -6.71
C GLU A 488 34.93 11.98 -7.62
N TYR A 489 34.68 13.14 -7.01
CA TYR A 489 34.14 14.31 -7.68
C TYR A 489 35.08 15.50 -7.51
N VAL A 490 35.11 16.36 -8.52
CA VAL A 490 35.75 17.68 -8.44
C VAL A 490 34.67 18.75 -8.53
N PHE A 491 34.67 19.68 -7.58
CA PHE A 491 33.75 20.80 -7.56
C PHE A 491 34.47 22.07 -8.00
N THR A 492 33.95 22.74 -9.03
CA THR A 492 34.45 24.02 -9.52
C THR A 492 33.45 25.13 -9.25
N PHE A 493 33.91 26.25 -8.70
CA PHE A 493 33.08 27.39 -8.33
C PHE A 493 33.43 28.65 -9.12
N PHE A 494 32.41 29.45 -9.40
CA PHE A 494 32.53 30.82 -9.87
C PHE A 494 31.66 31.75 -9.02
N GLY A 495 32.21 32.91 -8.69
CA GLY A 495 31.59 33.98 -7.94
C GLY A 495 32.00 35.32 -8.53
N SER A 496 31.07 36.26 -8.65
CA SER A 496 31.31 37.56 -9.28
C SER A 496 30.49 38.69 -8.69
N ARG A 497 31.14 39.84 -8.51
CA ARG A 497 30.52 41.13 -8.22
C ARG A 497 31.21 42.22 -9.04
N LYS A 498 30.54 42.80 -10.04
CA LYS A 498 31.12 43.82 -10.93
C LYS A 498 31.42 45.14 -10.21
N ALA A 499 32.40 45.87 -10.75
CA ALA A 499 32.71 47.26 -10.41
C ALA A 499 33.01 47.50 -8.91
N VAL A 500 33.72 46.56 -8.30
CA VAL A 500 34.22 46.67 -6.92
C VAL A 500 35.72 46.39 -6.87
N THR A 501 36.43 47.04 -5.95
CA THR A 501 37.90 47.01 -5.84
C THR A 501 38.42 46.45 -4.52
N ASP A 502 37.54 46.27 -3.53
CA ASP A 502 37.84 45.53 -2.30
C ASP A 502 38.03 44.04 -2.60
N ASN A 503 38.66 43.28 -1.71
CA ASN A 503 38.78 41.82 -1.81
C ASN A 503 37.56 41.16 -1.16
N ARG A 504 36.76 40.46 -1.96
CA ARG A 504 35.59 39.70 -1.53
C ARG A 504 35.83 38.21 -1.68
N GLU A 505 36.98 37.76 -1.15
CA GLU A 505 37.33 36.35 -1.10
C GLU A 505 36.19 35.54 -0.46
N THR A 506 35.74 34.53 -1.17
CA THR A 506 34.72 33.58 -0.76
C THR A 506 35.38 32.24 -0.52
N ALA A 507 35.10 31.62 0.62
CA ALA A 507 35.48 30.26 0.95
C ALA A 507 34.34 29.30 0.59
N TYR A 508 34.67 28.23 -0.13
CA TYR A 508 33.78 27.10 -0.40
C TYR A 508 34.36 25.89 0.33
N ILE A 509 33.64 25.41 1.34
CA ILE A 509 34.06 24.33 2.23
C ILE A 509 33.15 23.14 1.94
N LEU A 510 33.71 22.07 1.38
CA LEU A 510 32.97 20.85 1.08
C LEU A 510 33.34 19.77 2.06
N LYS A 511 32.33 19.11 2.62
CA LYS A 511 32.49 18.01 3.57
C LYS A 511 31.74 16.78 3.08
N GLY A 512 32.50 15.77 2.67
CA GLY A 512 32.04 14.41 2.37
C GLY A 512 32.76 13.41 3.27
N ALA A 513 33.39 12.39 2.67
CA ALA A 513 34.31 11.50 3.38
C ALA A 513 35.58 12.24 3.86
N THR A 514 35.99 13.28 3.13
CA THR A 514 37.04 14.23 3.48
C THR A 514 36.49 15.66 3.44
N GLU A 515 37.26 16.62 3.95
CA GLU A 515 36.91 18.04 3.90
C GLU A 515 37.90 18.80 3.02
N GLU A 516 37.38 19.56 2.05
CA GLU A 516 38.16 20.38 1.13
C GLU A 516 37.71 21.83 1.23
N THR A 517 38.66 22.78 1.21
CA THR A 517 38.35 24.21 1.21
C THR A 517 39.08 24.92 0.10
N VAL A 518 38.34 25.70 -0.69
CA VAL A 518 38.88 26.49 -1.79
C VAL A 518 38.41 27.94 -1.73
N TYR A 519 39.22 28.85 -2.25
CA TYR A 519 39.01 30.30 -2.14
C TYR A 519 38.96 30.98 -3.50
N LEU A 520 38.01 31.90 -3.68
CA LEU A 520 37.89 32.72 -4.89
C LEU A 520 37.57 34.17 -4.53
N ASN A 521 38.35 35.12 -5.05
CA ASN A 521 37.98 36.54 -4.98
C ASN A 521 36.89 36.86 -6.00
N ALA A 522 35.69 37.18 -5.53
CA ALA A 522 34.55 37.51 -6.40
C ALA A 522 34.61 38.94 -6.98
N SER A 523 35.51 39.79 -6.48
CA SER A 523 35.55 41.21 -6.86
C SER A 523 35.97 41.43 -8.30
N SER A 524 35.07 42.01 -9.09
CA SER A 524 35.21 42.24 -10.52
C SER A 524 35.71 41.01 -11.29
N ASN A 525 35.38 39.80 -10.81
CA ASN A 525 35.85 38.56 -11.39
C ASN A 525 35.04 38.20 -12.65
N ASP A 526 35.70 38.14 -13.80
CA ASP A 526 35.14 37.73 -15.08
C ASP A 526 35.80 36.47 -15.67
N SER A 527 36.90 36.01 -15.10
CA SER A 527 37.83 35.08 -15.74
C SER A 527 38.36 33.97 -14.85
N ASN A 528 38.15 34.03 -13.54
CA ASN A 528 38.70 33.04 -12.60
C ASN A 528 37.63 32.12 -12.00
N THR A 529 37.96 30.84 -11.92
CA THR A 529 37.25 29.81 -11.14
C THR A 529 38.22 29.16 -10.16
N VAL A 530 37.69 28.49 -9.14
CA VAL A 530 38.49 27.64 -8.24
C VAL A 530 37.91 26.24 -8.18
N SER A 531 38.76 25.20 -8.10
CA SER A 531 38.33 23.80 -8.00
C SER A 531 38.94 23.10 -6.80
N THR A 532 38.19 22.19 -6.20
CA THR A 532 38.67 21.32 -5.11
C THR A 532 39.68 20.29 -5.60
N ALA A 533 40.44 19.69 -4.68
CA ALA A 533 40.97 18.35 -4.93
C ALA A 533 39.81 17.34 -5.06
N PRO A 534 40.04 16.15 -5.65
CA PRO A 534 39.02 15.11 -5.72
C PRO A 534 38.57 14.69 -4.32
N LEU A 535 37.25 14.60 -4.11
CA LEU A 535 36.68 14.11 -2.86
C LEU A 535 35.50 13.20 -3.10
N LYS A 536 35.25 12.30 -2.14
CA LYS A 536 34.11 11.38 -2.13
C LYS A 536 33.01 11.89 -1.23
N ALA A 537 31.78 11.52 -1.56
CA ALA A 537 30.67 11.63 -0.63
C ALA A 537 30.91 10.77 0.62
N ASN A 538 30.21 11.08 1.72
CA ASN A 538 30.20 10.21 2.89
C ASN A 538 29.47 8.88 2.58
N SER A 539 29.36 7.98 3.57
CA SER A 539 28.69 6.68 3.41
C SER A 539 27.24 6.78 2.94
N ASP A 540 26.58 7.91 3.19
CA ASP A 540 25.18 8.16 2.85
C ASP A 540 25.02 8.78 1.45
N GLY A 541 26.12 8.96 0.72
CA GLY A 541 26.11 9.61 -0.59
C GLY A 541 25.90 11.12 -0.50
N ILE A 542 26.35 11.77 0.58
CA ILE A 542 26.18 13.20 0.82
C ILE A 542 27.53 13.93 0.81
N ILE A 543 27.55 15.09 0.15
CA ILE A 543 28.56 16.15 0.30
C ILE A 543 27.84 17.44 0.72
N THR A 544 28.26 18.04 1.82
CA THR A 544 27.76 19.35 2.27
C THR A 544 28.68 20.45 1.79
N LEU A 545 28.14 21.46 1.10
CA LEU A 545 28.83 22.69 0.74
C LEU A 545 28.44 23.81 1.70
N LYS A 546 29.43 24.40 2.39
CA LYS A 546 29.29 25.67 3.13
C LYS A 546 29.99 26.78 2.36
N VAL A 547 29.34 27.94 2.24
CA VAL A 547 29.87 29.15 1.58
C VAL A 547 29.93 30.29 2.60
N THR A 548 31.11 30.87 2.77
CA THR A 548 31.35 31.96 3.73
C THR A 548 32.45 32.90 3.24
N ALA A 549 32.77 33.94 4.02
CA ALA A 549 33.88 34.83 3.72
C ALA A 549 35.23 34.13 3.90
N GLY A 550 36.13 34.30 2.93
CA GLY A 550 37.51 33.82 3.00
C GLY A 550 38.38 34.65 3.95
N PRO A 551 39.54 34.10 4.38
CA PRO A 551 40.44 34.75 5.32
C PRO A 551 41.01 36.08 4.80
N ASN A 552 41.19 36.25 3.48
CA ASN A 552 41.71 37.48 2.87
C ASN A 552 40.61 38.47 2.48
N ASN A 553 39.34 38.17 2.77
CA ASN A 553 38.24 39.07 2.50
C ASN A 553 38.41 40.36 3.33
N ASN A 554 38.54 41.50 2.68
CA ASN A 554 38.76 42.80 3.33
C ASN A 554 37.55 43.74 3.22
N ASN A 555 36.43 43.26 2.66
CA ASN A 555 35.17 43.97 2.69
C ASN A 555 34.66 44.09 4.14
N SER A 556 34.13 45.26 4.52
CA SER A 556 33.67 45.53 5.89
C SER A 556 32.50 44.66 6.33
N ALA A 557 31.61 44.25 5.43
CA ALA A 557 30.49 43.35 5.70
C ALA A 557 30.82 41.88 5.41
N LYS A 558 32.06 41.59 4.98
CA LYS A 558 32.53 40.25 4.63
C LYS A 558 31.62 39.55 3.63
N PHE A 559 31.25 40.26 2.56
CA PHE A 559 30.41 39.69 1.51
C PHE A 559 31.07 38.47 0.85
N TYR A 560 30.28 37.43 0.60
CA TYR A 560 30.66 36.23 -0.16
C TYR A 560 29.60 35.88 -1.21
N TYR A 561 29.99 35.17 -2.28
CA TYR A 561 29.17 35.00 -3.48
C TYR A 561 29.24 33.58 -4.04
N LEU A 562 28.11 33.08 -4.56
CA LEU A 562 28.03 31.87 -5.36
C LEU A 562 27.14 32.12 -6.57
N ASN A 563 27.72 32.11 -7.77
CA ASN A 563 27.01 32.27 -9.03
C ASN A 563 26.77 30.90 -9.69
N VAL A 564 27.82 30.09 -9.73
CA VAL A 564 27.85 28.82 -10.46
C VAL A 564 28.65 27.78 -9.68
N MET A 565 28.16 26.54 -9.73
CA MET A 565 28.85 25.34 -9.30
C MET A 565 28.84 24.31 -10.43
N ARG A 566 29.98 23.70 -10.68
CA ARG A 566 30.13 22.57 -11.60
C ARG A 566 30.62 21.35 -10.84
N ILE A 567 29.98 20.21 -11.06
CA ILE A 567 30.37 18.91 -10.51
C ILE A 567 30.88 18.05 -11.66
N THR A 568 32.11 17.56 -11.59
CA THR A 568 32.68 16.67 -12.61
C THR A 568 33.16 15.36 -11.99
N PRO A 569 33.10 14.23 -12.72
CA PRO A 569 33.79 13.04 -12.28
C PRO A 569 35.30 13.28 -12.28
N PHE A 570 36.01 12.70 -11.31
CA PHE A 570 37.45 12.57 -11.37
C PHE A 570 37.81 11.31 -12.18
N GLU A 571 38.73 11.46 -13.14
CA GLU A 571 39.16 10.38 -14.04
C GLU A 571 40.21 9.46 -13.40
#